data_AF-A0A9X3IXB5-F1
#
_entry.id   AF-A0A9X3IXB5-F1
#
_cell.length_a   1.000
_cell.length_b   1.000
_cell.length_c   1.000
_cell.angle_alpha   90.00
_cell.angle_beta   90.00
_cell.angle_gamma   90.00
#
_symmetry.space_group_name_H-M   'P 1'
#
loop_
_entity.id
_entity.type
_entity.pdbx_description
1 polymer ?
#
loop_
_entity_poly.entity_id
_entity_poly.type
_entity_poly.pdbx_seq_one_letter_code
_entity_poly.pdbx_strand_id
1 'polypeptide(L)'
;MSTATAHQLFHDAQPEVADAPDMHARVRAALEHASHYLPAQAPLEVFVHHNTLHAFQHLPFHAAIREAQSKLRVRGYLTKETYRDLLARGRIRDDDLDAVLADEQFSAEPIAPGFPSRDVAAGLVIRHGVGAETIAHLRWNLVEKDAANRFDGDIRQGPRDAIVRSTRAWLEQEVAAAGGPRARARWRPRSSARRPASARSIRCSSSARCSAAASTRAT
;
A
#
# COMPACT_ATOMS: atom_id res chain seq x y z
N MET A 1 -37.49 57.83 72.46
CA MET A 1 -38.21 58.67 71.49
C MET A 1 -37.32 58.79 70.26
N SER A 2 -37.65 58.06 69.18
CA SER A 2 -38.27 58.60 67.95
C SER A 2 -37.21 59.36 67.11
N THR A 3 -36.90 59.07 65.85
CA THR A 3 -37.59 58.38 64.75
C THR A 3 -36.60 58.26 63.57
N ALA A 4 -36.78 57.23 62.74
CA ALA A 4 -36.62 57.11 61.27
C ALA A 4 -35.88 58.20 60.45
N THR A 5 -35.32 57.98 59.25
CA THR A 5 -34.99 56.85 58.36
C THR A 5 -34.45 57.52 57.09
N ALA A 6 -33.42 56.93 56.49
CA ALA A 6 -33.01 56.96 55.09
C ALA A 6 -32.77 58.29 54.34
N HIS A 7 -31.85 58.13 53.38
CA HIS A 7 -31.62 58.98 52.22
C HIS A 7 -30.69 60.20 52.38
N GLN A 8 -29.42 59.90 52.10
CA GLN A 8 -28.69 60.53 51.01
C GLN A 8 -28.09 61.90 51.29
N LEU A 9 -26.79 61.93 51.54
CA LEU A 9 -25.86 62.93 51.00
C LEU A 9 -24.49 62.25 50.80
N PHE A 10 -24.15 62.06 49.52
CA PHE A 10 -22.86 61.66 48.94
C PHE A 10 -21.73 62.58 49.47
N HIS A 11 -20.43 62.31 49.44
CA HIS A 11 -19.56 61.63 48.49
C HIS A 11 -18.18 61.63 49.19
N ASP A 12 -17.41 60.54 49.15
CA ASP A 12 -15.98 60.59 48.76
C ASP A 12 -15.24 59.29 49.08
N ALA A 13 -14.48 58.86 48.08
CA ALA A 13 -13.38 57.92 48.13
C ALA A 13 -13.74 56.47 48.51
N GLN A 14 -14.52 55.80 47.65
CA GLN A 14 -14.23 54.39 47.38
C GLN A 14 -12.91 54.35 46.56
N PRO A 15 -11.92 53.52 46.91
CA PRO A 15 -10.77 53.33 46.03
C PRO A 15 -11.31 52.73 44.72
N GLU A 16 -11.10 53.43 43.61
CA GLU A 16 -11.30 52.84 42.28
C GLU A 16 -10.48 51.55 42.25
N VAL A 17 -11.18 50.42 42.18
CA VAL A 17 -10.58 49.16 41.75
C VAL A 17 -10.26 49.38 40.28
N ALA A 18 -9.09 49.96 40.02
CA ALA A 18 -8.53 50.00 38.69
C ALA A 18 -8.51 48.56 38.22
N ASP A 19 -9.32 48.28 37.20
CA ASP A 19 -9.53 46.98 36.60
C ASP A 19 -8.14 46.42 36.28
N ALA A 20 -7.65 45.53 37.16
CA ALA A 20 -6.33 44.97 37.02
C ALA A 20 -6.32 44.30 35.64
N PRO A 21 -5.44 44.70 34.71
CA PRO A 21 -5.60 44.32 33.32
C PRO A 21 -5.77 42.81 33.28
N ASP A 22 -6.90 42.39 32.70
CA ASP A 22 -7.35 41.02 32.62
C ASP A 22 -6.13 40.12 32.42
N MET A 23 -5.96 39.12 33.28
CA MET A 23 -4.80 38.23 33.23
C MET A 23 -4.62 37.68 31.80
N HIS A 24 -5.71 37.42 31.08
CA HIS A 24 -5.66 37.04 29.67
C HIS A 24 -5.11 38.14 28.76
N ALA A 25 -5.48 39.41 28.98
CA ALA A 25 -4.94 40.55 28.25
C ALA A 25 -3.43 40.72 28.48
N ARG A 26 -2.96 40.56 29.73
CA ARG A 26 -1.53 40.62 30.07
C ARG A 26 -0.74 39.48 29.45
N VAL A 27 -1.26 38.25 29.51
CA VAL A 27 -0.64 37.08 28.88
C VAL A 27 -0.61 37.24 27.36
N ARG A 28 -1.68 37.77 26.75
CA ARG A 28 -1.73 38.07 25.31
C ARG A 28 -0.68 39.10 24.90
N ALA A 29 -0.58 40.23 25.63
CA ALA A 29 0.42 41.25 25.35
C ALA A 29 1.85 40.72 25.48
N ALA A 30 2.11 39.85 26.47
CA ALA A 30 3.41 39.18 26.63
C ALA A 30 3.70 38.20 25.48
N LEU A 31 2.71 37.43 25.02
CA LEU A 31 2.82 36.51 23.87
C LEU A 31 3.08 37.27 22.57
N GLU A 32 2.35 38.36 22.31
CA GLU A 32 2.57 39.22 21.14
C GLU A 32 3.97 39.83 21.15
N HIS A 33 4.41 40.36 22.29
CA HIS A 33 5.75 40.91 22.44
C HIS A 33 6.83 39.84 22.23
N ALA A 34 6.65 38.64 22.81
CA ALA A 34 7.57 37.52 22.63
C ALA A 34 7.61 37.00 21.18
N SER A 35 6.49 37.05 20.46
CA SER A 35 6.40 36.58 19.07
C SER A 35 7.33 37.34 18.11
N HIS A 36 7.61 38.62 18.38
CA HIS A 36 8.54 39.41 17.58
C HIS A 36 10.00 38.93 17.66
N TYR A 37 10.33 38.15 18.69
CA TYR A 37 11.66 37.56 18.87
C TYR A 37 11.75 36.13 18.34
N LEU A 38 10.61 35.53 17.96
CA LEU A 38 10.61 34.24 17.31
C LEU A 38 11.00 34.43 15.83
N PRO A 39 11.87 33.57 15.28
CA PRO A 39 12.17 33.62 13.86
C PRO A 39 10.87 33.39 13.06
N ALA A 40 10.66 34.19 12.02
CA ALA A 40 9.51 34.05 11.10
C ALA A 40 9.48 32.68 10.40
N GLN A 41 10.61 31.96 10.43
CA GLN A 41 10.75 30.60 9.93
C GLN A 41 11.00 29.66 11.11
N ALA A 42 10.25 28.56 11.17
CA ALA A 42 10.54 27.48 12.10
C ALA A 42 11.96 26.94 11.84
N PRO A 43 12.68 26.45 12.88
CA PRO A 43 13.98 25.82 12.70
C PRO A 43 13.87 24.66 11.69
N LEU A 44 14.50 24.81 10.54
CA LEU A 44 14.60 23.75 9.54
C LEU A 44 15.73 22.80 10.00
N GLU A 45 15.36 21.63 10.53
CA GLU A 45 16.32 20.61 10.95
C GLU A 45 17.16 20.10 9.76
N VAL A 46 16.57 20.04 8.57
CA VAL A 46 17.25 19.71 7.31
C VAL A 46 16.69 20.59 6.19
N PHE A 47 17.56 21.33 5.51
CA PHE A 47 17.20 22.10 4.31
C PHE A 47 17.80 21.42 3.08
N VAL A 48 16.95 20.90 2.18
CA VAL A 48 17.38 20.42 0.86
C VAL A 48 17.01 21.48 -0.18
N HIS A 49 18.00 22.23 -0.63
CA HIS A 49 17.84 23.48 -1.37
C HIS A 49 17.76 23.21 -2.88
N HIS A 50 18.38 22.13 -3.32
CA HIS A 50 18.48 21.78 -4.73
C HIS A 50 17.92 20.38 -4.94
N ASN A 51 16.82 20.32 -5.68
CA ASN A 51 16.38 19.07 -6.28
C ASN A 51 17.46 18.65 -7.27
N THR A 52 18.11 17.50 -7.04
CA THR A 52 19.17 16.97 -7.91
C THR A 52 18.69 16.79 -9.35
N LEU A 53 17.37 16.65 -9.57
CA LEU A 53 16.77 16.60 -10.91
C LEU A 53 16.73 17.94 -11.65
N HIS A 54 17.06 19.07 -11.00
CA HIS A 54 17.04 20.39 -11.62
C HIS A 54 17.92 20.46 -12.88
N ALA A 55 19.08 19.78 -12.89
CA ALA A 55 19.94 19.71 -14.07
C ALA A 55 19.28 19.02 -15.27
N PHE A 56 18.20 18.27 -15.06
CA PHE A 56 17.46 17.50 -16.05
C PHE A 56 16.04 18.03 -16.30
N GLN A 57 15.70 19.21 -15.76
CA GLN A 57 14.33 19.76 -15.82
C GLN A 57 13.84 20.08 -17.24
N HIS A 58 14.75 20.17 -18.20
CA HIS A 58 14.45 20.37 -19.61
C HIS A 58 13.97 19.09 -20.32
N LEU A 59 14.02 17.93 -19.64
CA LEU A 59 13.57 16.64 -20.15
C LEU A 59 12.19 16.28 -19.56
N PRO A 60 11.35 15.52 -20.29
CA PRO A 60 10.16 14.91 -19.71
C PRO A 60 10.51 14.06 -18.48
N PHE A 61 9.65 14.04 -17.46
CA PHE A 61 9.94 13.47 -16.14
C PHE A 61 10.62 12.08 -16.19
N HIS A 62 10.04 11.11 -16.89
CA HIS A 62 10.62 9.77 -16.98
C HIS A 62 11.97 9.73 -17.71
N ALA A 63 12.18 10.61 -18.69
CA ALA A 63 13.47 10.75 -19.35
C ALA A 63 14.50 11.42 -18.42
N ALA A 64 14.11 12.46 -17.68
CA ALA A 64 14.93 13.11 -16.68
C ALA A 64 15.40 12.13 -15.60
N ILE A 65 14.50 11.29 -15.09
CA ILE A 65 14.83 10.25 -14.12
C ILE A 65 15.84 9.26 -14.72
N ARG A 66 15.59 8.72 -15.92
CA ARG A 66 16.52 7.77 -16.56
C ARG A 66 17.92 8.36 -16.73
N GLU A 67 18.00 9.62 -17.18
CA GLU A 67 19.27 10.32 -17.36
C GLU A 67 19.99 10.55 -16.03
N ALA A 68 19.26 11.01 -15.00
CA ALA A 68 19.78 11.20 -13.65
C ALA A 68 20.30 9.88 -13.04
N GLN A 69 19.58 8.78 -13.19
CA GLN A 69 20.01 7.47 -12.71
C GLN A 69 21.29 7.00 -13.41
N SER A 70 21.40 7.22 -14.72
CA SER A 70 22.59 6.87 -15.50
C SER A 70 23.82 7.67 -15.07
N LYS A 71 23.69 9.00 -14.98
CA LYS A 71 24.80 9.91 -14.63
C LYS A 71 25.21 9.83 -13.16
N LEU A 72 24.22 9.78 -12.26
CA LEU A 72 24.45 9.89 -10.82
C LEU A 72 24.50 8.53 -10.12
N ARG A 73 24.18 7.44 -10.83
CA ARG A 73 24.17 6.07 -10.28
C ARG A 73 23.23 5.89 -9.08
N VAL A 74 22.13 6.64 -9.07
CA VAL A 74 21.09 6.59 -8.02
C VAL A 74 19.85 5.83 -8.46
N ARG A 75 18.98 5.48 -7.51
CA ARG A 75 17.62 4.99 -7.80
C ARG A 75 16.67 6.17 -7.88
N GLY A 76 15.98 6.31 -9.02
CA GLY A 76 15.07 7.44 -9.28
C GLY A 76 13.61 7.20 -8.93
N TYR A 77 13.23 5.95 -8.62
CA TYR A 77 11.88 5.57 -8.21
C TYR A 77 11.92 4.78 -6.90
N LEU A 78 10.82 4.79 -6.17
CA LEU A 78 10.61 3.88 -5.06
C LEU A 78 10.53 2.43 -5.55
N THR A 79 10.75 1.47 -4.65
CA THR A 79 10.56 0.06 -4.99
C THR A 79 9.07 -0.26 -5.17
N LYS A 80 8.75 -1.36 -5.86
CA LYS A 80 7.36 -1.81 -6.05
C LYS A 80 6.67 -2.06 -4.71
N GLU A 81 7.42 -2.58 -3.74
CA GLU A 81 6.96 -2.83 -2.37
C GLU A 81 6.58 -1.53 -1.69
N THR A 82 7.43 -0.50 -1.83
CA THR A 82 7.17 0.81 -1.22
C THR A 82 5.93 1.47 -1.83
N TYR A 83 5.73 1.40 -3.15
CA TYR A 83 4.51 1.90 -3.77
C TYR A 83 3.25 1.17 -3.28
N ARG A 84 3.32 -0.16 -3.14
CA ARG A 84 2.20 -0.95 -2.58
C ARG A 84 1.93 -0.61 -1.11
N ASP A 85 2.97 -0.35 -0.31
CA ASP A 85 2.79 0.11 1.07
C ASP A 85 2.13 1.48 1.13
N LEU A 86 2.49 2.40 0.22
CA LEU A 86 1.86 3.71 0.12
C LEU A 86 0.39 3.59 -0.31
N LEU A 87 0.07 2.68 -1.23
CA LEU A 87 -1.31 2.34 -1.60
C LEU A 87 -2.09 1.77 -0.40
N ALA A 88 -1.53 0.79 0.31
CA ALA A 88 -2.15 0.17 1.48
C ALA A 88 -2.39 1.17 2.64
N ARG A 89 -1.55 2.21 2.74
CA ARG A 89 -1.70 3.31 3.71
C ARG A 89 -2.64 4.43 3.24
N GLY A 90 -3.19 4.33 2.04
CA GLY A 90 -4.03 5.37 1.44
C GLY A 90 -3.28 6.65 1.05
N ARG A 91 -1.95 6.61 1.00
CA ARG A 91 -1.11 7.72 0.48
C ARG A 91 -1.19 7.82 -1.04
N ILE A 92 -1.38 6.68 -1.70
CA ILE A 92 -1.86 6.56 -3.08
C ILE A 92 -3.28 6.02 -2.94
N ARG A 93 -4.27 6.63 -3.59
CA ARG A 93 -5.66 6.18 -3.52
C ARG A 93 -5.96 5.21 -4.66
N ASP A 94 -6.91 4.31 -4.45
CA ASP A 94 -7.39 3.44 -5.53
C ASP A 94 -7.93 4.25 -6.72
N ASP A 95 -8.66 5.35 -6.46
CA ASP A 95 -9.13 6.25 -7.51
C ASP A 95 -7.99 6.85 -8.36
N ASP A 96 -6.85 7.17 -7.73
CA ASP A 96 -5.68 7.71 -8.45
C ASP A 96 -5.10 6.63 -9.37
N LEU A 97 -5.05 5.38 -8.88
CA LEU A 97 -4.59 4.24 -9.66
C LEU A 97 -5.54 3.92 -10.81
N ASP A 98 -6.85 3.94 -10.57
CA ASP A 98 -7.87 3.71 -11.60
C ASP A 98 -7.84 4.78 -12.67
N ALA A 99 -7.65 6.06 -12.30
CA ALA A 99 -7.49 7.15 -13.25
C ALA A 99 -6.28 6.95 -14.18
N VAL A 100 -5.12 6.54 -13.62
CA VAL A 100 -3.92 6.26 -14.41
C VAL A 100 -4.13 5.03 -15.30
N LEU A 101 -4.71 3.95 -14.77
CA LEU A 101 -4.98 2.74 -15.55
C LEU A 101 -5.97 2.97 -16.69
N ALA A 102 -6.89 3.92 -16.55
CA ALA A 102 -7.81 4.32 -17.61
C ALA A 102 -7.15 5.15 -18.72
N ASP A 103 -6.11 5.93 -18.37
CA ASP A 103 -5.30 6.67 -19.35
C ASP A 103 -4.34 5.73 -20.11
N GLU A 104 -3.89 4.66 -19.44
CA GLU A 104 -3.13 3.59 -20.08
C GLU A 104 -4.00 2.82 -21.09
N GLN A 105 -3.54 2.75 -22.33
CA GLN A 105 -4.27 2.13 -23.46
C GLN A 105 -4.13 0.61 -23.45
N PHE A 106 -4.51 -0.05 -22.35
CA PHE A 106 -4.54 -1.50 -22.29
C PHE A 106 -5.65 -2.07 -23.17
N SER A 107 -5.37 -3.20 -23.82
CA SER A 107 -6.40 -3.93 -24.58
C SER A 107 -7.44 -4.52 -23.63
N ALA A 108 -8.73 -4.34 -23.96
CA ALA A 108 -9.84 -4.99 -23.30
C ALA A 108 -9.93 -6.50 -23.62
N GLU A 109 -9.03 -7.03 -24.46
CA GLU A 109 -8.99 -8.46 -24.75
C GLU A 109 -8.53 -9.27 -23.52
N PRO A 110 -9.17 -10.42 -23.25
CA PRO A 110 -8.73 -11.38 -22.26
C PRO A 110 -7.27 -11.81 -22.47
N ILE A 111 -6.53 -12.01 -21.37
CA ILE A 111 -5.18 -12.60 -21.45
C ILE A 111 -5.24 -14.02 -22.05
N ALA A 112 -6.29 -14.76 -21.72
CA ALA A 112 -6.58 -16.10 -22.19
C ALA A 112 -8.09 -16.39 -22.02
N PRO A 113 -8.65 -17.44 -22.65
CA PRO A 113 -10.03 -17.85 -22.43
C PRO A 113 -10.34 -18.07 -20.94
N GLY A 114 -11.33 -17.35 -20.41
CA GLY A 114 -11.71 -17.42 -18.98
C GLY A 114 -10.83 -16.59 -18.03
N PHE A 115 -9.88 -15.81 -18.55
CA PHE A 115 -9.06 -14.89 -17.76
C PHE A 115 -9.56 -13.44 -17.88
N PRO A 116 -9.21 -12.56 -16.92
CA PRO A 116 -9.51 -11.13 -17.05
C PRO A 116 -8.84 -10.53 -18.28
N SER A 117 -9.40 -9.41 -18.72
CA SER A 117 -8.79 -8.51 -19.70
C SER A 117 -7.48 -7.91 -19.19
N ARG A 118 -6.64 -7.41 -20.08
CA ARG A 118 -5.29 -6.94 -19.72
C ARG A 118 -5.29 -5.76 -18.77
N ASP A 119 -6.25 -4.85 -18.91
CA ASP A 119 -6.50 -3.72 -18.00
C ASP A 119 -6.82 -4.20 -16.57
N VAL A 120 -7.78 -5.12 -16.43
CA VAL A 120 -8.15 -5.70 -15.14
C VAL A 120 -6.97 -6.44 -14.51
N ALA A 121 -6.24 -7.22 -15.32
CA ALA A 121 -5.06 -7.93 -14.86
C ALA A 121 -3.93 -6.99 -14.42
N ALA A 122 -3.68 -5.90 -15.14
CA ALA A 122 -2.70 -4.89 -14.75
C ALA A 122 -3.04 -4.29 -13.38
N GLY A 123 -4.32 -3.94 -13.17
CA GLY A 123 -4.81 -3.46 -11.87
C GLY A 123 -4.58 -4.48 -10.75
N LEU A 124 -4.90 -5.75 -10.98
CA LEU A 124 -4.67 -6.83 -9.99
C LEU A 124 -3.19 -7.02 -9.67
N VAL A 125 -2.32 -6.99 -10.69
CA VAL A 125 -0.86 -7.13 -10.53
C VAL A 125 -0.30 -5.98 -9.69
N ILE A 126 -0.70 -4.73 -9.96
CA ILE A 126 -0.22 -3.56 -9.22
C ILE A 126 -0.69 -3.59 -7.77
N ARG A 127 -1.97 -3.87 -7.53
CA ARG A 127 -2.57 -3.89 -6.19
C ARG A 127 -2.04 -5.02 -5.32
N HIS A 128 -1.92 -6.22 -5.89
CA HIS A 128 -1.66 -7.43 -5.10
C HIS A 128 -0.26 -8.00 -5.30
N GLY A 129 0.57 -7.40 -6.17
CA GLY A 129 1.95 -7.83 -6.39
C GLY A 129 2.05 -9.22 -7.02
N VAL A 130 1.16 -9.54 -7.95
CA VAL A 130 1.23 -10.81 -8.71
C VAL A 130 2.50 -10.80 -9.56
N GLY A 131 3.52 -11.53 -9.08
CA GLY A 131 4.85 -11.52 -9.67
C GLY A 131 4.98 -12.35 -10.94
N ALA A 132 6.01 -12.06 -11.73
CA ALA A 132 6.43 -12.96 -12.80
C ALA A 132 7.08 -14.20 -12.16
N GLU A 133 6.61 -15.38 -12.57
CA GLU A 133 7.11 -16.65 -12.06
C GLU A 133 7.96 -17.37 -13.11
N THR A 134 8.94 -18.15 -12.63
CA THR A 134 9.71 -19.03 -13.52
C THR A 134 8.97 -20.34 -13.74
N ILE A 135 9.18 -21.00 -14.88
CA ILE A 135 8.57 -22.31 -15.17
C ILE A 135 8.93 -23.34 -14.08
N ALA A 136 10.16 -23.30 -13.57
CA ALA A 136 10.60 -24.19 -12.50
C ALA A 136 9.84 -23.95 -11.19
N HIS A 137 9.68 -22.69 -10.79
CA HIS A 137 8.92 -22.33 -9.59
C HIS A 137 7.43 -22.67 -9.77
N LEU A 138 6.83 -22.38 -10.92
CA LEU A 138 5.45 -22.78 -11.22
C LEU A 138 5.26 -24.28 -11.10
N ARG A 139 6.16 -25.08 -11.67
CA ARG A 139 6.12 -26.55 -11.55
C ARG A 139 6.21 -27.00 -10.10
N TRP A 140 7.11 -26.41 -9.32
CA TRP A 140 7.22 -26.70 -7.89
C TRP A 140 5.94 -26.36 -7.13
N ASN A 141 5.34 -25.19 -7.38
CA ASN A 141 4.07 -24.80 -6.74
C ASN A 141 2.93 -25.75 -7.12
N LEU A 142 2.85 -26.16 -8.38
CA LEU A 142 1.80 -27.08 -8.83
C LEU A 142 1.97 -28.50 -8.28
N VAL A 143 3.18 -29.02 -8.26
CA VAL A 143 3.46 -30.42 -7.90
C VAL A 143 3.65 -30.58 -6.40
N GLU A 144 4.49 -29.74 -5.78
CA GLU A 144 4.87 -29.89 -4.37
C GLU A 144 3.88 -29.17 -3.44
N LYS A 145 3.43 -27.96 -3.80
CA LYS A 145 2.46 -27.22 -3.00
C LYS A 145 1.00 -27.55 -3.33
N ASP A 146 0.75 -28.42 -4.32
CA ASP A 146 -0.60 -28.81 -4.74
C ASP A 146 -1.48 -27.58 -5.05
N ALA A 147 -0.88 -26.52 -5.60
CA ALA A 147 -1.50 -25.20 -5.75
C ALA A 147 -2.72 -25.21 -6.69
N ALA A 148 -2.90 -26.27 -7.49
CA ALA A 148 -4.08 -26.45 -8.33
C ALA A 148 -5.33 -26.89 -7.54
N ASN A 149 -5.15 -27.49 -6.36
CA ASN A 149 -6.24 -28.07 -5.57
C ASN A 149 -6.40 -27.41 -4.19
N ARG A 150 -5.51 -26.48 -3.83
CA ARG A 150 -5.49 -25.84 -2.50
C ARG A 150 -5.26 -24.35 -2.63
N PHE A 151 -6.04 -23.59 -1.88
CA PHE A 151 -5.80 -22.16 -1.68
C PHE A 151 -4.61 -21.94 -0.74
N ASP A 152 -3.77 -20.96 -1.06
CA ASP A 152 -2.67 -20.51 -0.20
C ASP A 152 -3.19 -20.16 1.20
N GLY A 153 -2.39 -20.42 2.25
CA GLY A 153 -2.75 -20.19 3.65
C GLY A 153 -3.15 -18.74 3.98
N ASP A 154 -2.64 -17.79 3.22
CA ASP A 154 -2.84 -16.36 3.48
C ASP A 154 -4.19 -15.82 2.96
N ILE A 155 -4.93 -16.61 2.17
CA ILE A 155 -6.24 -16.21 1.64
C ILE A 155 -7.30 -16.30 2.75
N ARG A 156 -8.12 -15.25 2.94
CA ARG A 156 -9.22 -15.28 3.94
C ARG A 156 -10.26 -16.36 3.63
N GLN A 157 -10.87 -16.96 4.65
CA GLN A 157 -11.84 -18.07 4.48
C GLN A 157 -13.08 -17.69 3.67
N GLY A 158 -13.65 -16.49 3.89
CA GLY A 158 -14.87 -16.05 3.19
C GLY A 158 -14.77 -16.12 1.65
N PRO A 159 -13.75 -15.49 1.02
CA PRO A 159 -13.49 -15.62 -0.41
C PRO A 159 -13.26 -17.07 -0.88
N ARG A 160 -12.56 -17.90 -0.10
CA ARG A 160 -12.37 -19.32 -0.44
C ARG A 160 -13.72 -20.04 -0.54
N ASP A 161 -14.56 -19.88 0.47
CA ASP A 161 -15.84 -20.57 0.52
C ASP A 161 -16.77 -20.07 -0.59
N ALA A 162 -16.71 -18.78 -0.93
CA ALA A 162 -17.45 -18.23 -2.06
C ALA A 162 -17.04 -18.88 -3.39
N ILE A 163 -15.73 -19.01 -3.66
CA ILE A 163 -15.21 -19.67 -4.88
C ILE A 163 -15.59 -21.16 -4.90
N VAL A 164 -15.47 -21.87 -3.77
CA VAL A 164 -15.83 -23.30 -3.68
C VAL A 164 -17.32 -23.49 -3.94
N ARG A 165 -18.19 -22.65 -3.35
CA ARG A 165 -19.64 -22.71 -3.56
C ARG A 165 -20.02 -22.44 -5.02
N SER A 166 -19.47 -21.38 -5.63
CA SER A 166 -19.79 -21.04 -7.03
C SER A 166 -19.31 -22.14 -7.99
N THR A 167 -18.12 -22.69 -7.75
CA THR A 167 -17.56 -23.78 -8.57
C THR A 167 -18.40 -25.05 -8.43
N ARG A 168 -18.87 -25.38 -7.22
CA ARG A 168 -19.77 -26.52 -7.00
C ARG A 168 -21.10 -26.35 -7.73
N ALA A 169 -21.73 -25.18 -7.60
CA ALA A 169 -22.99 -24.90 -8.27
C ALA A 169 -22.86 -24.99 -9.80
N TRP A 170 -21.77 -24.45 -10.37
CA TRP A 170 -21.47 -24.60 -11.79
C TRP A 170 -21.28 -26.08 -12.19
N LEU A 171 -20.49 -26.85 -11.45
CA LEU A 171 -20.29 -28.28 -11.73
C LEU A 171 -21.59 -29.09 -11.67
N GLU A 172 -22.47 -28.81 -10.71
CA GLU A 172 -23.77 -29.49 -10.58
C GLU A 172 -24.66 -29.22 -11.81
N GLN A 173 -24.65 -27.98 -12.34
CA GLN A 173 -25.35 -27.62 -13.57
C GLN A 173 -24.79 -28.34 -14.79
N GLU A 174 -23.47 -28.38 -14.94
CA GLU A 174 -22.80 -29.09 -16.04
C GLU A 174 -23.09 -30.60 -16.00
N VAL A 175 -23.04 -31.22 -14.82
CA VAL A 175 -23.35 -32.65 -14.64
C VAL A 175 -24.82 -32.95 -14.93
N ALA A 176 -25.73 -32.05 -14.54
CA ALA A 176 -27.14 -32.18 -14.87
C ALA A 176 -27.38 -32.06 -16.39
N ALA A 177 -26.75 -31.08 -17.04
CA ALA A 177 -26.82 -30.87 -18.50
C ALA A 177 -26.23 -32.05 -19.28
N ALA A 178 -25.20 -32.72 -18.75
CA ALA A 178 -24.58 -33.90 -19.34
C ALA A 178 -25.38 -35.22 -19.15
N GLY A 179 -26.60 -35.17 -18.60
CA GLY A 179 -27.49 -36.33 -18.47
C GLY A 179 -27.43 -37.05 -17.11
N GLY A 180 -26.96 -36.38 -16.06
CA GLY A 180 -27.00 -36.89 -14.69
C GLY A 180 -25.98 -38.00 -14.38
N PRO A 181 -26.02 -38.60 -13.17
CA PRO A 181 -24.90 -39.40 -12.62
C PRO A 181 -24.56 -40.73 -13.33
N ARG A 182 -25.13 -41.02 -14.51
CA ARG A 182 -24.86 -42.26 -15.26
C ARG A 182 -23.66 -42.18 -16.21
N ALA A 183 -23.02 -41.02 -16.36
CA ALA A 183 -21.70 -40.92 -16.99
C ALA A 183 -20.54 -41.25 -16.01
N ARG A 184 -20.65 -42.32 -15.21
CA ARG A 184 -19.51 -42.87 -14.45
C ARG A 184 -18.63 -43.71 -15.37
N ALA A 185 -18.09 -43.10 -16.40
CA ALA A 185 -16.94 -43.65 -17.09
C ALA A 185 -16.02 -42.50 -17.44
N ARG A 186 -14.85 -42.49 -16.80
CA ARG A 186 -13.64 -41.78 -17.22
C ARG A 186 -13.31 -40.41 -16.62
N TRP A 187 -13.72 -40.12 -15.37
CA TRP A 187 -12.89 -39.26 -14.52
C TRP A 187 -12.16 -40.11 -13.48
N ARG A 188 -10.87 -40.38 -13.74
CA ARG A 188 -9.95 -40.92 -12.73
C ARG A 188 -9.29 -39.72 -12.07
N PRO A 189 -9.45 -39.47 -10.76
CA PRO A 189 -8.56 -38.53 -10.08
C PRO A 189 -7.13 -39.02 -10.32
N ARG A 190 -6.25 -38.12 -10.77
CA ARG A 190 -4.81 -38.41 -10.81
C ARG A 190 -4.45 -38.79 -9.37
N SER A 191 -4.20 -40.07 -9.13
CA SER A 191 -3.75 -40.54 -7.84
C SER A 191 -2.51 -39.73 -7.49
N SER A 192 -2.57 -39.02 -6.36
CA SER A 192 -1.41 -38.44 -5.71
C SER A 192 -0.33 -39.52 -5.70
N ALA A 193 0.69 -39.35 -6.54
CA ALA A 193 1.83 -40.25 -6.55
C ALA A 193 2.36 -40.28 -5.12
N ARG A 194 2.36 -41.47 -4.52
CA ARG A 194 2.89 -41.69 -3.18
C ARG A 194 4.29 -41.09 -3.11
N ARG A 195 4.47 -40.19 -2.14
CA ARG A 195 5.78 -39.64 -1.75
C ARG A 195 6.77 -40.81 -1.57
N PRO A 196 7.95 -40.82 -2.20
CA PRO A 196 9.04 -41.63 -1.68
C PRO A 196 9.44 -41.05 -0.32
N ALA A 197 9.46 -41.91 0.69
CA ALA A 197 9.83 -41.57 2.05
C ALA A 197 11.35 -41.32 2.13
N SER A 198 11.80 -40.09 1.88
CA SER A 198 13.12 -39.61 2.33
C SER A 198 13.29 -38.09 2.15
N ALA A 199 12.49 -37.29 2.85
CA ALA A 199 12.85 -35.89 3.06
C ALA A 199 13.50 -35.75 4.44
N ARG A 200 14.85 -35.87 4.48
CA ARG A 200 15.64 -35.30 5.58
C ARG A 200 15.28 -33.82 5.65
N SER A 201 14.84 -33.37 6.82
CA SER A 201 14.58 -31.95 7.06
C SER A 201 15.89 -31.17 6.91
N ILE A 202 16.07 -30.48 5.79
CA ILE A 202 17.05 -29.39 5.74
C ILE A 202 16.35 -28.19 6.35
N ARG A 203 16.57 -28.03 7.64
CA ARG A 203 16.20 -26.84 8.40
C ARG A 203 17.19 -25.75 7.96
N CYS A 204 16.82 -24.92 7.00
CA CYS A 204 17.67 -23.81 6.57
C CYS A 204 17.44 -22.64 7.53
N SER A 205 18.36 -22.48 8.48
CA SER A 205 18.43 -21.32 9.37
C SER A 205 18.73 -20.07 8.55
N SER A 206 17.93 -19.04 8.78
CA SER A 206 18.05 -17.71 8.24
C SER A 206 19.38 -17.05 8.64
N SER A 207 20.41 -17.11 7.78
CA SER A 207 21.46 -16.09 7.67
C SER A 207 22.54 -16.52 6.67
N ALA A 208 22.48 -16.04 5.44
CA ALA A 208 23.68 -15.75 4.64
C ALA A 208 23.30 -14.99 3.36
N ARG A 209 23.90 -13.80 3.23
CA ARG A 209 23.90 -12.97 2.02
C ARG A 209 24.58 -13.73 0.89
N CYS A 210 23.96 -13.82 -0.28
CA CYS A 210 24.64 -14.24 -1.51
C CYS A 210 25.02 -12.99 -2.32
N SER A 211 26.29 -12.60 -2.22
CA SER A 211 26.97 -11.75 -3.20
C SER A 211 27.28 -12.59 -4.44
N ALA A 212 26.79 -12.18 -5.61
CA ALA A 212 27.17 -12.78 -6.89
C ALA A 212 28.48 -12.15 -7.39
N ALA A 213 29.55 -12.96 -7.42
CA ALA A 213 30.78 -12.61 -8.12
C ALA A 213 30.71 -13.19 -9.55
N ALA A 214 30.84 -12.30 -10.53
CA ALA A 214 31.10 -12.66 -11.92
C ALA A 214 32.53 -13.19 -12.06
N SER A 215 32.73 -14.28 -12.80
CA SER A 215 34.04 -14.60 -13.38
C SER A 215 33.87 -15.06 -14.82
N THR A 216 34.36 -14.19 -15.68
CA THR A 216 34.77 -14.37 -17.07
C THR A 216 35.56 -15.68 -17.27
N ARG A 217 35.35 -16.34 -18.42
CA ARG A 217 36.43 -17.04 -19.12
C ARG A 217 36.26 -16.94 -20.62
N ALA A 218 37.39 -16.59 -21.23
CA ALA A 218 37.62 -16.45 -22.65
C ALA A 218 37.65 -17.80 -23.37
N THR A 219 37.25 -17.81 -24.63
CA THR A 219 38.06 -18.32 -25.75
C THR A 219 37.74 -17.50 -26.98
#